data_AF-A0A1N7C934-F1
#
_entry.id   AF-A0A1N7C934-F1
#
_cell.length_a   1.000
_cell.length_b   1.000
_cell.length_c   1.000
_cell.angle_alpha   90.00
_cell.angle_beta   90.00
_cell.angle_gamma   90.00
#
_symmetry.space_group_name_H-M   'P 1'
#
loop_
_entity.id
_entity.type
_entity.pdbx_description
1 polymer ?
#
loop_
_entity_poly.entity_id
_entity_poly.type
_entity_poly.pdbx_seq_one_letter_code
_entity_poly.pdbx_strand_id
1 'polypeptide(L)'
;MTNVNVYLRENLGSVSNKMSIAPQIDEKKLNNAVKSFAFGGNPSNVVALLDNTLLGSGKDGILFTGEQLIYRASFSDPVSVPYASIASAEYVETVTGSKSDKIEVSLLIHRNEGSSLSITGLLNCNYRKLAETLQACVQDFGEYREERQLVSIDELSEALKVAYVQAVINMAYDNDDIIDDKEFAEILQLMTRLDLSPETRFTLRAYMGSSNAQIPLETLLARIDNHSPGGQIKALHISLVKDLINLFYSTGGRDIGAFGFLQKHRGLLLVSDEEIELAVLAIKNDHDMLRDDMTDDQIVSALKLLSAKAAAVGTPLAAVYLSGSVVGMSAAGLTSGLASLGMGGLLGMSGMMTGIGVAVLIGVGTYAGVRKLTGANELTRSKRRELMLNEVIKQTQLTISLVMKDINFITGKLNEYILAHGAQDEKIKKLLGLMTQMTGAGTVLTDKSNSAQASATKLRCAQYLDEGKLKSLTREPTKAELYDFIRGFYEERSVVVTSKDAEEQTVTKLGIKRYKNSKDLESLARAFEAVGYFNVSDVLKGTAADVAGKAREKLSGLFS
;
A
#
# COMPACT_ATOMS: atom_id res chain seq x y z
N MET A 1 22.42 -9.97 -20.84
CA MET A 1 21.47 -10.99 -21.35
C MET A 1 20.18 -10.76 -20.62
N THR A 2 19.08 -10.55 -21.34
CA THR A 2 17.74 -10.54 -20.77
C THR A 2 17.48 -11.90 -20.14
N ASN A 3 16.82 -11.96 -18.98
CA ASN A 3 16.45 -13.25 -18.39
C ASN A 3 15.12 -13.75 -18.98
N VAL A 4 14.80 -15.02 -18.71
CA VAL A 4 13.58 -15.67 -19.25
C VAL A 4 12.30 -14.94 -18.84
N ASN A 5 12.24 -14.38 -17.62
CA ASN A 5 11.07 -13.62 -17.13
C ASN A 5 10.78 -12.38 -17.99
N VAL A 6 11.82 -11.64 -18.40
CA VAL A 6 11.65 -10.49 -19.30
C VAL A 6 11.21 -10.93 -20.68
N TYR A 7 11.88 -11.94 -21.24
CA TYR A 7 11.55 -12.48 -22.56
C TYR A 7 10.08 -12.93 -22.64
N LEU A 8 9.60 -13.69 -21.64
CA LEU A 8 8.21 -14.15 -21.59
C LEU A 8 7.22 -12.96 -21.57
N ARG A 9 7.49 -11.90 -20.80
CA ARG A 9 6.59 -10.73 -20.74
C ARG A 9 6.50 -10.00 -22.08
N GLU A 10 7.62 -9.84 -22.76
CA GLU A 10 7.69 -9.12 -24.03
C GLU A 10 7.00 -9.87 -25.17
N ASN A 11 6.98 -11.21 -25.14
CA ASN A 11 6.52 -12.02 -26.26
C ASN A 11 5.11 -12.62 -26.06
N LEU A 12 4.72 -12.93 -24.83
CA LEU A 12 3.43 -13.58 -24.53
C LEU A 12 2.22 -12.68 -24.78
N GLY A 13 2.37 -11.35 -24.70
CA GLY A 13 1.26 -10.42 -24.96
C GLY A 13 0.63 -10.57 -26.35
N SER A 14 1.42 -11.00 -27.34
CA SER A 14 0.96 -11.17 -28.72
C SER A 14 0.29 -12.54 -29.00
N VAL A 15 0.31 -13.45 -28.02
CA VAL A 15 -0.24 -14.81 -28.13
C VAL A 15 -1.76 -14.82 -28.05
N SER A 16 -2.34 -13.98 -27.19
CA SER A 16 -3.79 -13.93 -26.99
C SER A 16 -4.24 -12.58 -26.45
N ASN A 17 -5.42 -12.12 -26.88
CA ASN A 17 -6.08 -10.97 -26.26
C ASN A 17 -6.63 -11.27 -24.85
N LYS A 18 -6.60 -12.53 -24.41
CA LYS A 18 -6.91 -12.95 -23.04
C LYS A 18 -5.66 -13.13 -22.17
N MET A 19 -4.48 -12.78 -22.69
CA MET A 19 -3.24 -12.80 -21.94
C MET A 19 -3.17 -11.61 -20.99
N SER A 20 -2.98 -11.87 -19.70
CA SER A 20 -2.62 -10.87 -18.71
C SER A 20 -1.14 -11.02 -18.37
N ILE A 21 -0.36 -9.95 -18.55
CA ILE A 21 1.10 -9.97 -18.35
C ILE A 21 1.43 -9.22 -17.06
N ALA A 22 2.35 -9.74 -16.26
CA ALA A 22 2.82 -9.06 -15.06
C ALA A 22 3.62 -7.79 -15.42
N PRO A 23 3.48 -6.71 -14.61
CA PRO A 23 2.74 -6.68 -13.35
C PRO A 23 1.23 -6.48 -13.54
N GLN A 24 0.73 -6.24 -14.77
CA GLN A 24 -0.66 -5.84 -15.08
C GLN A 24 -1.69 -6.99 -15.02
N ILE A 25 -1.54 -7.89 -14.04
CA ILE A 25 -2.51 -8.96 -13.78
C ILE A 25 -3.45 -8.49 -12.66
N ASP A 26 -4.76 -8.53 -12.91
CA ASP A 26 -5.76 -8.26 -11.89
C ASP A 26 -5.55 -9.15 -10.65
N GLU A 27 -5.54 -8.56 -9.47
CA GLU A 27 -5.19 -9.25 -8.23
C GLU A 27 -6.17 -10.39 -7.91
N LYS A 28 -7.46 -10.20 -8.19
CA LYS A 28 -8.48 -11.24 -7.98
C LYS A 28 -8.26 -12.40 -8.95
N LYS A 29 -7.91 -12.14 -10.22
CA LYS A 29 -7.53 -13.18 -11.18
C LYS A 29 -6.26 -13.89 -10.77
N LEU A 30 -5.21 -13.16 -10.36
CA LEU A 30 -3.96 -13.74 -9.87
C LEU A 30 -4.21 -14.68 -8.69
N ASN A 31 -4.99 -14.25 -7.71
CA ASN A 31 -5.36 -15.06 -6.54
C ASN A 31 -6.17 -16.31 -6.91
N ASN A 32 -7.09 -16.20 -7.87
CA ASN A 32 -7.84 -17.35 -8.38
C ASN A 32 -6.92 -18.32 -9.12
N ALA A 33 -5.99 -17.81 -9.92
CA ALA A 33 -5.06 -18.60 -10.70
C ALA A 33 -4.10 -19.36 -9.79
N VAL A 34 -3.39 -18.70 -8.87
CA VAL A 34 -2.46 -19.35 -7.94
C VAL A 34 -3.12 -20.54 -7.22
N LYS A 35 -4.36 -20.37 -6.76
CA LYS A 35 -5.14 -21.44 -6.12
C LYS A 35 -5.55 -22.55 -7.09
N SER A 36 -6.11 -22.19 -8.24
CA SER A 36 -6.69 -23.17 -9.18
C SER A 36 -5.61 -23.97 -9.92
N PHE A 37 -4.47 -23.35 -10.20
CA PHE A 37 -3.30 -23.97 -10.82
C PHE A 37 -2.40 -24.67 -9.80
N ALA A 38 -2.76 -24.66 -8.51
CA ALA A 38 -1.97 -25.26 -7.43
C ALA A 38 -0.50 -24.79 -7.42
N PHE A 39 -0.25 -23.51 -7.73
CA PHE A 39 1.10 -22.97 -7.76
C PHE A 39 1.61 -22.78 -6.33
N GLY A 40 2.64 -23.53 -5.96
CA GLY A 40 3.25 -23.49 -4.62
C GLY A 40 4.28 -22.37 -4.40
N GLY A 41 4.60 -21.59 -5.44
CA GLY A 41 5.54 -20.47 -5.36
C GLY A 41 4.89 -19.15 -4.90
N ASN A 42 5.67 -18.08 -4.87
CA ASN A 42 5.16 -16.76 -4.51
C ASN A 42 4.32 -16.18 -5.69
N PRO A 43 3.06 -15.74 -5.47
CA PRO A 43 2.24 -15.09 -6.50
C PRO A 43 2.94 -13.96 -7.26
N SER A 44 3.87 -13.23 -6.62
CA SER A 44 4.65 -12.18 -7.27
C SER A 44 5.58 -12.71 -8.37
N ASN A 45 5.77 -14.02 -8.48
CA ASN A 45 6.62 -14.64 -9.50
C ASN A 45 5.86 -15.04 -10.76
N VAL A 46 4.52 -14.91 -10.75
CA VAL A 46 3.71 -15.16 -11.93
C VAL A 46 4.02 -14.11 -12.98
N VAL A 47 4.55 -14.56 -14.11
CA VAL A 47 4.91 -13.74 -15.28
C VAL A 47 3.70 -13.41 -16.12
N ALA A 48 2.82 -14.39 -16.36
CA ALA A 48 1.65 -14.21 -17.21
C ALA A 48 0.55 -15.21 -16.90
N LEU A 49 -0.68 -14.84 -17.25
CA LEU A 49 -1.86 -15.69 -17.17
C LEU A 49 -2.66 -15.60 -18.48
N LEU A 50 -2.75 -16.71 -19.20
CA LEU A 50 -3.73 -16.89 -20.27
C LEU A 50 -5.02 -17.42 -19.63
N ASP A 51 -6.02 -16.56 -19.53
CA ASP A 51 -7.31 -16.87 -18.91
C ASP A 51 -8.23 -17.57 -19.92
N ASN A 52 -8.40 -18.88 -19.77
CA ASN A 52 -9.27 -19.65 -20.66
C ASN A 52 -10.74 -19.68 -20.22
N THR A 53 -11.09 -19.02 -19.12
CA THR A 53 -12.45 -19.08 -18.60
C THR A 53 -13.39 -18.20 -19.44
N LEU A 54 -14.64 -18.63 -19.59
CA LEU A 54 -15.65 -17.88 -20.34
C LEU A 54 -15.97 -16.52 -19.71
N LEU A 55 -15.99 -16.45 -18.38
CA LEU A 55 -16.33 -15.24 -17.60
C LEU A 55 -15.10 -14.46 -17.14
N GLY A 56 -13.89 -14.83 -17.56
CA GLY A 56 -12.67 -14.11 -17.22
C GLY A 56 -12.28 -14.18 -15.74
N SER A 57 -12.52 -15.32 -15.07
CA SER A 57 -12.20 -15.54 -13.66
C SER A 57 -10.74 -15.94 -13.39
N GLY A 58 -9.98 -16.33 -14.42
CA GLY A 58 -8.56 -16.74 -14.30
C GLY A 58 -8.33 -18.13 -13.68
N LYS A 59 -9.34 -19.01 -13.68
CA LYS A 59 -9.25 -20.32 -12.99
C LYS A 59 -8.73 -21.46 -13.87
N ASP A 60 -8.73 -21.33 -15.19
CA ASP A 60 -8.19 -22.32 -16.13
C ASP A 60 -7.47 -21.61 -17.29
N GLY A 61 -6.73 -22.38 -18.09
CA GLY A 61 -5.83 -21.89 -19.14
C GLY A 61 -4.37 -22.20 -18.85
N ILE A 62 -3.48 -21.22 -18.99
CA ILE A 62 -2.03 -21.39 -18.75
C ILE A 62 -1.51 -20.30 -17.83
N LEU A 63 -0.82 -20.69 -16.77
CA LEU A 63 -0.04 -19.82 -15.89
C LEU A 63 1.43 -19.94 -16.28
N PHE A 64 2.11 -18.82 -16.48
CA PHE A 64 3.55 -18.78 -16.78
C PHE A 64 4.31 -18.16 -15.61
N THR A 65 5.42 -18.78 -15.26
CA THR A 65 6.37 -18.28 -14.27
C THR A 65 7.78 -18.27 -14.87
N GLY A 66 8.81 -17.95 -14.08
CA GLY A 66 10.19 -17.96 -14.56
C GLY A 66 10.77 -19.37 -14.73
N GLU A 67 10.23 -20.36 -14.02
CA GLU A 67 10.72 -21.75 -14.05
C GLU A 67 9.86 -22.71 -14.87
N GLN A 68 8.57 -22.43 -15.01
CA GLN A 68 7.62 -23.37 -15.58
C GLN A 68 6.41 -22.69 -16.21
N LEU A 69 5.71 -23.45 -17.05
CA LEU A 69 4.31 -23.21 -17.36
C LEU A 69 3.44 -24.23 -16.62
N ILE A 70 2.25 -23.81 -16.20
CA ILE A 70 1.26 -24.69 -15.58
C ILE A 70 0.00 -24.61 -16.42
N TYR A 71 -0.37 -25.73 -17.03
CA TYR A 71 -1.58 -25.84 -17.84
C TYR A 71 -2.70 -26.44 -17.00
N ARG A 72 -3.89 -25.83 -17.06
CA ARG A 72 -5.10 -26.39 -16.45
C ARG A 72 -6.24 -26.32 -17.45
N ALA A 73 -6.70 -27.48 -17.92
CA ALA A 73 -7.94 -27.59 -18.66
C ALA A 73 -9.14 -27.36 -17.71
N SER A 74 -10.28 -26.92 -18.27
CA SER A 74 -11.50 -26.73 -17.49
C SER A 74 -11.88 -28.02 -16.75
N PHE A 75 -12.10 -27.91 -15.44
CA PHE A 75 -12.44 -29.04 -14.55
C PHE A 75 -11.42 -30.17 -14.46
N SER A 76 -10.18 -29.95 -14.91
CA SER A 76 -9.07 -30.90 -14.75
C SER A 76 -8.09 -30.45 -13.68
N ASP A 77 -7.23 -31.38 -13.26
CA ASP A 77 -6.08 -31.09 -12.42
C ASP A 77 -5.01 -30.33 -13.21
N PRO A 78 -4.27 -29.41 -12.56
CA PRO A 78 -3.19 -28.68 -13.20
C PRO A 78 -1.99 -29.58 -13.52
N VAL A 79 -1.35 -29.31 -14.66
CA VAL A 79 -0.14 -29.99 -15.13
C VAL A 79 0.99 -28.97 -15.22
N SER A 80 1.94 -29.07 -14.29
CA SER A 80 3.16 -28.27 -14.30
C SER A 80 4.20 -28.82 -15.27
N VAL A 81 4.83 -27.94 -16.03
CA VAL A 81 5.88 -28.26 -16.99
C VAL A 81 7.05 -27.28 -16.81
N PRO A 82 8.11 -27.68 -16.09
CA PRO A 82 9.35 -26.91 -16.00
C PRO A 82 9.96 -26.69 -17.38
N TYR A 83 10.42 -25.48 -17.69
CA TYR A 83 11.02 -25.20 -18.99
C TYR A 83 12.28 -26.04 -19.24
N ALA A 84 13.07 -26.27 -18.18
CA ALA A 84 14.23 -27.16 -18.22
C ALA A 84 13.89 -28.63 -18.58
N SER A 85 12.61 -29.03 -18.47
CA SER A 85 12.17 -30.38 -18.86
C SER A 85 11.73 -30.48 -20.32
N ILE A 86 11.59 -29.34 -21.02
CA ILE A 86 11.11 -29.29 -22.40
C ILE A 86 12.28 -29.54 -23.35
N ALA A 87 12.07 -30.42 -24.33
CA ALA A 87 12.97 -30.67 -25.45
C ALA A 87 12.60 -29.79 -26.66
N SER A 88 11.31 -29.73 -27.00
CA SER A 88 10.77 -28.85 -28.04
C SER A 88 9.30 -28.51 -27.78
N ALA A 89 8.83 -27.42 -28.38
CA ALA A 89 7.46 -26.94 -28.36
C ALA A 89 7.01 -26.62 -29.80
N GLU A 90 6.00 -27.33 -30.29
CA GLU A 90 5.63 -27.33 -31.70
C GLU A 90 4.14 -27.01 -31.90
N TYR A 91 3.85 -26.28 -32.96
CA TYR A 91 2.50 -26.06 -33.46
C TYR A 91 2.08 -27.24 -34.33
N VAL A 92 0.95 -27.87 -34.00
CA VAL A 92 0.46 -29.05 -34.73
C VAL A 92 -0.98 -28.81 -35.19
N GLU A 93 -1.26 -29.16 -36.44
CA GLU A 93 -2.61 -29.23 -37.01
C GLU A 93 -2.98 -30.70 -37.21
N THR A 94 -4.05 -31.13 -36.57
CA THR A 94 -4.56 -32.50 -36.71
C THR A 94 -5.92 -32.46 -37.38
N VAL A 95 -6.10 -33.28 -38.43
CA VAL A 95 -7.41 -33.42 -39.06
C VAL A 95 -8.25 -34.40 -38.25
N THR A 96 -9.36 -33.93 -37.71
CA THR A 96 -10.30 -34.67 -36.86
C THR A 96 -11.70 -34.73 -37.48
N GLY A 97 -12.60 -35.54 -36.89
CA GLY A 97 -13.96 -35.74 -37.37
C GLY A 97 -14.14 -37.04 -38.18
N SER A 98 -15.34 -37.60 -38.15
CA SER A 98 -15.67 -38.87 -38.82
C SER A 98 -15.58 -38.82 -40.35
N LYS A 99 -15.38 -37.64 -40.93
CA LYS A 99 -15.13 -37.42 -42.37
C LYS A 99 -13.84 -36.63 -42.65
N SER A 100 -12.95 -36.49 -41.67
CA SER A 100 -11.72 -35.69 -41.78
C SER A 100 -11.99 -34.23 -42.20
N ASP A 101 -13.07 -33.64 -41.68
CA ASP A 101 -13.59 -32.34 -42.05
C ASP A 101 -13.30 -31.23 -41.03
N LYS A 102 -12.68 -31.56 -39.90
CA LYS A 102 -12.31 -30.59 -38.86
C LYS A 102 -10.79 -30.53 -38.73
N ILE A 103 -10.28 -29.32 -38.52
CA ILE A 103 -8.87 -29.11 -38.17
C ILE A 103 -8.85 -28.72 -36.70
N GLU A 104 -8.16 -29.51 -35.88
CA GLU A 104 -7.86 -29.20 -34.49
C GLU A 104 -6.41 -28.72 -34.40
N VAL A 105 -6.23 -27.54 -33.81
CA VAL A 105 -4.91 -26.93 -33.61
C VAL A 105 -4.47 -27.16 -32.17
N SER A 106 -3.20 -27.50 -31.98
CA SER A 106 -2.62 -27.77 -30.66
C SER A 106 -1.20 -27.23 -30.53
N LEU A 107 -0.79 -27.08 -29.27
CA LEU A 107 0.60 -26.95 -28.88
C LEU A 107 1.07 -28.33 -28.37
N LEU A 108 2.08 -28.89 -29.00
CA LEU A 108 2.72 -30.13 -28.58
C LEU A 108 4.05 -29.83 -27.89
N ILE A 109 4.17 -30.22 -26.63
CA ILE A 109 5.40 -30.08 -25.85
C ILE A 109 6.03 -31.46 -25.72
N HIS A 110 7.21 -31.64 -26.31
CA HIS A 110 8.06 -32.81 -26.11
C HIS A 110 8.95 -32.59 -24.90
N ARG A 111 9.02 -33.57 -24.00
CA ARG A 111 9.87 -33.52 -22.81
C ARG A 111 11.15 -34.31 -23.01
N ASN A 112 12.20 -33.94 -22.28
CA ASN A 112 13.50 -34.61 -22.29
C ASN A 112 13.42 -36.09 -21.88
N GLU A 113 12.42 -36.45 -21.08
CA GLU A 113 12.12 -37.84 -20.67
C GLU A 113 11.37 -38.68 -21.73
N GLY A 114 11.08 -38.11 -22.90
CA GLY A 114 10.39 -38.77 -24.02
C GLY A 114 8.86 -38.74 -23.96
N SER A 115 8.27 -38.22 -22.87
CA SER A 115 6.83 -37.97 -22.79
C SER A 115 6.43 -36.71 -23.58
N SER A 116 5.16 -36.60 -23.98
CA SER A 116 4.63 -35.42 -24.67
C SER A 116 3.33 -34.94 -24.05
N LEU A 117 3.14 -33.62 -23.99
CA LEU A 117 1.90 -32.98 -23.56
C LEU A 117 1.27 -32.23 -24.72
N SER A 118 0.01 -32.53 -25.04
CA SER A 118 -0.78 -31.77 -26.02
C SER A 118 -1.70 -30.79 -25.30
N ILE A 119 -1.63 -29.51 -25.64
CA ILE A 119 -2.49 -28.45 -25.12
C ILE A 119 -3.41 -27.98 -26.25
N THR A 120 -4.72 -28.07 -26.03
CA THR A 120 -5.79 -27.67 -26.97
C THR A 120 -6.89 -26.90 -26.24
N GLY A 121 -7.90 -26.42 -26.97
CA GLY A 121 -9.10 -25.82 -26.39
C GLY A 121 -8.91 -24.43 -25.73
N LEU A 122 -7.77 -23.77 -25.96
CA LEU A 122 -7.52 -22.39 -25.54
C LEU A 122 -8.29 -21.38 -26.41
N LEU A 123 -9.13 -20.57 -25.78
CA LEU A 123 -9.92 -19.51 -26.39
C LEU A 123 -9.02 -18.35 -26.83
N ASN A 124 -9.22 -17.87 -28.06
CA ASN A 124 -8.49 -16.74 -28.65
C ASN A 124 -6.95 -16.86 -28.56
N CYS A 125 -6.41 -18.08 -28.64
CA CYS A 125 -4.97 -18.33 -28.59
C CYS A 125 -4.40 -18.49 -30.00
N ASN A 126 -3.31 -17.77 -30.29
CA ASN A 126 -2.47 -18.05 -31.44
C ASN A 126 -1.45 -19.13 -31.05
N TYR A 127 -1.79 -20.39 -31.32
CA TYR A 127 -0.94 -21.53 -30.98
C TYR A 127 0.42 -21.50 -31.67
N ARG A 128 0.51 -20.94 -32.89
CA ARG A 128 1.79 -20.81 -33.60
C ARG A 128 2.74 -19.88 -32.86
N LYS A 129 2.27 -18.68 -32.48
CA LYS A 129 3.06 -17.75 -31.66
C LYS A 129 3.39 -18.30 -30.28
N LEU A 130 2.47 -19.04 -29.66
CA LEU A 130 2.72 -19.69 -28.37
C LEU A 130 3.85 -20.72 -28.50
N ALA A 131 3.80 -21.57 -29.53
CA ALA A 131 4.84 -22.55 -29.82
C ALA A 131 6.19 -21.86 -30.11
N GLU A 132 6.22 -20.84 -30.96
CA GLU A 132 7.42 -20.04 -31.25
C GLU A 132 8.01 -19.43 -29.98
N THR A 133 7.17 -18.83 -29.12
CA THR A 133 7.60 -18.21 -27.87
C THR A 133 8.23 -19.25 -26.94
N LEU A 134 7.60 -20.41 -26.77
CA LEU A 134 8.10 -21.50 -25.93
C LEU A 134 9.35 -22.17 -26.53
N GLN A 135 9.41 -22.33 -27.85
CA GLN A 135 10.56 -22.91 -28.52
C GLN A 135 11.81 -22.05 -28.33
N ALA A 136 11.69 -20.74 -28.51
CA ALA A 136 12.78 -19.80 -28.24
C ALA A 136 13.11 -19.69 -26.74
N CYS A 137 12.12 -19.79 -25.85
CA CYS A 137 12.35 -19.90 -24.40
C CYS A 137 13.29 -21.06 -24.06
N VAL A 138 13.14 -22.20 -24.73
CA VAL A 138 13.92 -23.42 -24.44
C VAL A 138 15.26 -23.44 -25.17
N GLN A 139 15.38 -22.80 -26.33
CA GLN A 139 16.62 -22.72 -27.12
C GLN A 139 17.58 -21.64 -26.63
N ASP A 140 17.05 -20.46 -26.28
CA ASP A 140 17.88 -19.27 -26.04
C ASP A 140 18.28 -19.11 -24.56
N PHE A 141 17.66 -19.88 -23.65
CA PHE A 141 17.88 -19.76 -22.21
C PHE A 141 18.31 -21.10 -21.57
N GLY A 142 19.38 -21.05 -20.78
CA GLY A 142 19.91 -22.21 -20.03
C GLY A 142 19.66 -22.16 -18.52
N GLU A 143 19.23 -21.01 -17.99
CA GLU A 143 18.86 -20.85 -16.58
C GLU A 143 17.43 -20.34 -16.45
N TYR A 144 16.66 -21.04 -15.62
CA TYR A 144 15.27 -20.72 -15.32
C TYR A 144 15.16 -20.51 -13.82
N ARG A 145 14.69 -19.33 -13.41
CA ARG A 145 14.55 -18.95 -12.01
C ARG A 145 13.31 -18.12 -11.82
N GLU A 146 12.64 -18.36 -10.71
CA GLU A 146 11.55 -17.49 -10.29
C GLU A 146 12.08 -16.12 -9.86
N GLU A 147 11.41 -15.07 -10.32
CA GLU A 147 11.73 -13.70 -9.96
C GLU A 147 10.46 -12.92 -9.62
N ARG A 148 10.55 -12.00 -8.67
CA ARG A 148 9.43 -11.10 -8.36
C ARG A 148 9.24 -10.11 -9.51
N GLN A 149 8.04 -10.10 -10.09
CA GLN A 149 7.68 -9.26 -11.23
C GLN A 149 7.44 -7.79 -10.83
N LEU A 150 7.35 -7.52 -9.54
CA LEU A 150 7.23 -6.17 -8.97
C LEU A 150 7.99 -6.11 -7.64
N VAL A 151 9.02 -5.26 -7.58
CA VAL A 151 9.92 -5.10 -6.44
C VAL A 151 9.79 -3.68 -5.90
N SER A 152 9.62 -3.52 -4.59
CA SER A 152 9.52 -2.21 -3.95
C SER A 152 10.81 -1.40 -4.14
N ILE A 153 10.71 -0.07 -4.18
CA ILE A 153 11.86 0.79 -4.52
C ILE A 153 12.97 0.73 -3.47
N ASP A 154 12.64 0.51 -2.19
CA ASP A 154 13.61 0.36 -1.10
C ASP A 154 14.60 -0.79 -1.31
N GLU A 155 14.15 -1.85 -2.00
CA GLU A 155 14.95 -3.02 -2.34
C GLU A 155 15.78 -2.86 -3.64
N LEU A 156 15.59 -1.76 -4.37
CA LEU A 156 16.31 -1.48 -5.61
C LEU A 156 17.68 -0.84 -5.34
N SER A 157 18.50 -0.78 -6.39
CA SER A 157 19.86 -0.22 -6.29
C SER A 157 19.88 1.22 -5.77
N GLU A 158 20.89 1.56 -4.96
CA GLU A 158 21.09 2.95 -4.49
C GLU A 158 21.14 3.95 -5.65
N ALA A 159 21.71 3.58 -6.79
CA ALA A 159 21.77 4.44 -7.97
C ALA A 159 20.37 4.82 -8.50
N LEU A 160 19.44 3.85 -8.55
CA LEU A 160 18.05 4.11 -8.92
C LEU A 160 17.36 4.98 -7.88
N LYS A 161 17.53 4.65 -6.58
CA LYS A 161 16.91 5.41 -5.50
C LYS A 161 17.37 6.87 -5.46
N VAL A 162 18.67 7.11 -5.72
CA VAL A 162 19.23 8.46 -5.89
C VAL A 162 18.56 9.20 -7.03
N ALA A 163 18.51 8.61 -8.23
CA ALA A 163 17.93 9.26 -9.40
C ALA A 163 16.44 9.57 -9.19
N TYR A 164 15.71 8.67 -8.54
CA TYR A 164 14.31 8.85 -8.17
C TYR A 164 14.11 10.05 -7.25
N VAL A 165 14.89 10.17 -6.17
CA VAL A 165 14.77 11.31 -5.23
C VAL A 165 15.24 12.61 -5.89
N GLN A 166 16.27 12.58 -6.74
CA GLN A 166 16.70 13.76 -7.50
C GLN A 166 15.60 14.30 -8.41
N ALA A 167 14.79 13.42 -9.02
CA ALA A 167 13.66 13.85 -9.84
C ALA A 167 12.59 14.59 -9.01
N VAL A 168 12.33 14.12 -7.79
CA VAL A 168 11.42 14.79 -6.83
C VAL A 168 12.01 16.11 -6.35
N ILE A 169 13.32 16.18 -6.09
CA ILE A 169 14.00 17.43 -5.71
C ILE A 169 13.95 18.46 -6.84
N ASN A 170 14.12 18.05 -8.10
CA ASN A 170 14.01 18.97 -9.24
C ASN A 170 12.62 19.61 -9.34
N MET A 171 11.57 18.86 -8.99
CA MET A 171 10.21 19.38 -8.98
C MET A 171 10.00 20.45 -7.89
N ALA A 172 10.56 20.24 -6.69
CA ALA A 172 10.52 21.24 -5.62
C ALA A 172 11.12 22.58 -6.11
N TYR A 173 12.25 22.51 -6.80
CA TYR A 173 12.88 23.71 -7.35
C TYR A 173 12.13 24.36 -8.53
N ASP A 174 11.58 23.59 -9.48
CA ASP A 174 10.85 24.18 -10.62
C ASP A 174 9.54 24.87 -10.19
N ASN A 175 9.08 24.63 -8.95
CA ASN A 175 7.90 25.26 -8.37
C ASN A 175 8.14 26.75 -8.03
N ASP A 176 9.16 27.06 -7.22
CA ASP A 176 9.42 28.43 -6.74
C ASP A 176 10.92 28.75 -6.52
N ASP A 177 11.82 27.96 -7.10
CA ASP A 177 13.29 28.05 -6.98
C ASP A 177 13.85 27.85 -5.55
N ILE A 178 13.02 27.50 -4.55
CA ILE A 178 13.44 27.36 -3.15
C ILE A 178 12.79 26.14 -2.50
N ILE A 179 13.60 25.22 -1.98
CA ILE A 179 13.06 24.12 -1.16
C ILE A 179 12.70 24.64 0.24
N ASP A 180 11.39 24.76 0.51
CA ASP A 180 10.87 25.18 1.82
C ASP A 180 10.90 24.05 2.87
N ASP A 181 10.62 24.38 4.15
CA ASP A 181 10.66 23.41 5.25
C ASP A 181 9.69 22.21 5.06
N LYS A 182 8.56 22.40 4.37
CA LYS A 182 7.57 21.36 4.11
C LYS A 182 8.03 20.45 2.98
N GLU A 183 8.51 21.02 1.89
CA GLU A 183 9.10 20.27 0.78
C GLU A 183 10.29 19.45 1.25
N PHE A 184 11.16 20.07 2.04
CA PHE A 184 12.30 19.41 2.63
C PHE A 184 11.87 18.24 3.53
N ALA A 185 10.85 18.44 4.37
CA ALA A 185 10.31 17.37 5.23
C ALA A 185 9.72 16.21 4.42
N GLU A 186 8.96 16.46 3.36
CA GLU A 186 8.38 15.41 2.52
C GLU A 186 9.47 14.64 1.75
N ILE A 187 10.51 15.32 1.26
CA ILE A 187 11.66 14.68 0.62
C ILE A 187 12.43 13.80 1.63
N LEU A 188 12.65 14.27 2.86
CA LEU A 188 13.26 13.46 3.93
C LEU A 188 12.43 12.22 4.27
N GLN A 189 11.10 12.34 4.28
CA GLN A 189 10.22 11.19 4.48
C GLN A 189 10.33 10.19 3.33
N LEU A 190 10.36 10.67 2.08
CA LEU A 190 10.59 9.80 0.92
C LEU A 190 11.94 9.08 1.04
N MET A 191 13.02 9.80 1.34
CA MET A 191 14.35 9.22 1.56
C MET A 191 14.36 8.15 2.64
N THR A 192 13.56 8.34 3.69
CA THR A 192 13.36 7.36 4.76
C THR A 192 12.61 6.15 4.22
N ARG A 193 11.48 6.33 3.52
CA ARG A 193 10.69 5.23 2.92
C ARG A 193 11.49 4.36 1.97
N LEU A 194 12.41 4.96 1.21
CA LEU A 194 13.28 4.25 0.26
C LEU A 194 14.51 3.60 0.92
N ASP A 195 14.63 3.66 2.26
CA ASP A 195 15.73 3.09 3.04
C ASP A 195 17.12 3.45 2.47
N LEU A 196 17.37 4.76 2.31
CA LEU A 196 18.61 5.26 1.75
C LEU A 196 19.78 5.21 2.75
N SER A 197 20.95 4.80 2.26
CA SER A 197 22.17 4.79 3.06
C SER A 197 22.56 6.20 3.58
N PRO A 198 23.25 6.33 4.73
CA PRO A 198 23.70 7.61 5.24
C PRO A 198 24.49 8.47 4.23
N GLU A 199 25.35 7.85 3.44
CA GLU A 199 26.19 8.47 2.42
C GLU A 199 25.34 9.04 1.27
N THR A 200 24.39 8.25 0.79
CA THR A 200 23.42 8.69 -0.22
C THR A 200 22.56 9.84 0.30
N ARG A 201 22.07 9.74 1.55
CA ARG A 201 21.26 10.80 2.14
C ARG A 201 22.04 12.11 2.27
N PHE A 202 23.33 12.06 2.61
CA PHE A 202 24.19 13.25 2.61
C PHE A 202 24.35 13.87 1.22
N THR A 203 24.55 13.03 0.20
CA THR A 203 24.69 13.47 -1.20
C THR A 203 23.42 14.16 -1.70
N LEU A 204 22.25 13.58 -1.43
CA LEU A 204 20.96 14.15 -1.82
C LEU A 204 20.66 15.47 -1.10
N ARG A 205 21.03 15.61 0.18
CA ARG A 205 20.92 16.90 0.88
C ARG A 205 21.81 17.98 0.28
N ALA A 206 23.04 17.64 -0.12
CA ALA A 206 23.90 18.59 -0.82
C ALA A 206 23.29 19.02 -2.17
N TYR A 207 22.64 18.09 -2.87
CA TYR A 207 21.88 18.36 -4.08
C TYR A 207 20.66 19.27 -3.82
N MET A 208 19.92 19.04 -2.72
CA MET A 208 18.83 19.92 -2.27
C MET A 208 19.29 21.34 -1.91
N GLY A 209 20.56 21.55 -1.55
CA GLY A 209 21.10 22.88 -1.24
C GLY A 209 21.77 23.59 -2.43
N SER A 210 21.73 23.02 -3.64
CA SER A 210 22.49 23.51 -4.81
C SER A 210 21.65 23.53 -6.08
N SER A 211 20.86 24.60 -6.29
CA SER A 211 20.01 24.77 -7.49
C SER A 211 20.78 24.69 -8.82
N ASN A 212 22.03 25.17 -8.86
CA ASN A 212 22.86 25.19 -10.08
C ASN A 212 23.41 23.79 -10.50
N ALA A 213 23.19 22.75 -9.70
CA ALA A 213 23.74 21.41 -9.95
C ALA A 213 22.68 20.40 -10.43
N GLN A 214 21.50 20.87 -10.85
CA GLN A 214 20.40 19.99 -11.22
C GLN A 214 20.69 19.19 -12.49
N ILE A 215 20.47 17.89 -12.40
CA ILE A 215 20.54 16.96 -13.52
C ILE A 215 19.19 17.00 -14.25
N PRO A 216 19.14 17.13 -15.58
CA PRO A 216 17.89 17.13 -16.34
C PRO A 216 17.04 15.87 -16.07
N LEU A 217 15.71 16.03 -15.98
CA LEU A 217 14.80 14.93 -15.69
C LEU A 217 14.94 13.76 -16.67
N GLU A 218 15.14 14.03 -17.95
CA GLU A 218 15.40 13.00 -18.97
C GLU A 218 16.59 12.10 -18.61
N THR A 219 17.68 12.69 -18.11
CA THR A 219 18.87 11.93 -17.69
C THR A 219 18.58 11.12 -16.41
N LEU A 220 17.76 11.64 -15.50
CA LEU A 220 17.35 10.92 -14.29
C LEU A 220 16.44 9.73 -14.63
N LEU A 221 15.47 9.92 -15.52
CA LEU A 221 14.60 8.84 -16.00
C LEU A 221 15.41 7.75 -16.71
N ALA A 222 16.35 8.13 -17.58
CA ALA A 222 17.23 7.15 -18.21
C ALA A 222 18.06 6.33 -17.19
N ARG A 223 18.46 6.94 -16.05
CA ARG A 223 19.12 6.19 -14.97
C ARG A 223 18.15 5.26 -14.24
N ILE A 224 16.93 5.71 -13.98
CA ILE A 224 15.88 4.87 -13.37
C ILE A 224 15.61 3.65 -14.26
N ASP A 225 15.46 3.86 -15.57
CA ASP A 225 15.17 2.80 -16.54
C ASP A 225 16.30 1.79 -16.65
N ASN A 226 17.55 2.26 -16.75
CA ASN A 226 18.72 1.40 -16.88
C ASN A 226 19.01 0.55 -15.63
N HIS A 227 18.58 1.02 -14.45
CA HIS A 227 18.73 0.31 -13.19
C HIS A 227 17.45 -0.38 -12.73
N SER A 228 16.37 -0.32 -13.52
CA SER A 228 15.11 -1.00 -13.23
C SER A 228 15.20 -2.48 -13.60
N PRO A 229 14.60 -3.39 -12.81
CA PRO A 229 14.25 -4.71 -13.30
C PRO A 229 13.40 -4.58 -14.58
N GLY A 230 13.60 -5.47 -15.54
CA GLY A 230 12.81 -5.45 -16.78
C GLY A 230 11.31 -5.48 -16.48
N GLY A 231 10.49 -4.86 -17.34
CA GLY A 231 9.02 -4.78 -17.23
C GLY A 231 8.43 -4.11 -15.98
N GLN A 232 9.24 -3.53 -15.09
CA GLN A 232 8.80 -2.70 -13.97
C GLN A 232 8.87 -1.19 -14.26
N ILE A 233 9.56 -0.77 -15.34
CA ILE A 233 9.79 0.64 -15.71
C ILE A 233 8.51 1.48 -15.63
N LYS A 234 7.44 1.02 -16.29
CA LYS A 234 6.16 1.75 -16.29
C LYS A 234 5.58 1.93 -14.88
N ALA A 235 5.70 0.91 -14.03
CA ALA A 235 5.24 1.00 -12.64
C ALA A 235 6.07 2.01 -11.83
N LEU A 236 7.39 2.09 -12.07
CA LEU A 236 8.25 3.10 -11.44
C LEU A 236 7.87 4.52 -11.88
N HIS A 237 7.56 4.73 -13.16
CA HIS A 237 7.12 6.03 -13.65
C HIS A 237 5.79 6.46 -13.03
N ILE A 238 4.83 5.53 -12.91
CA ILE A 238 3.55 5.78 -12.22
C ILE A 238 3.80 6.15 -10.75
N SER A 239 4.68 5.42 -10.06
CA SER A 239 5.07 5.74 -8.67
C SER A 239 5.72 7.12 -8.55
N LEU A 240 6.64 7.45 -9.47
CA LEU A 240 7.32 8.74 -9.48
C LEU A 240 6.31 9.88 -9.70
N VAL A 241 5.41 9.74 -10.69
CA VAL A 241 4.35 10.72 -10.95
C VAL A 241 3.47 10.93 -9.72
N LYS A 242 3.10 9.85 -9.01
CA LYS A 242 2.37 9.98 -7.74
C LYS A 242 3.17 10.79 -6.71
N ASP A 243 4.45 10.50 -6.49
CA ASP A 243 5.24 11.23 -5.50
C ASP A 243 5.44 12.71 -5.87
N LEU A 244 5.60 13.01 -7.17
CA LEU A 244 5.64 14.39 -7.69
C LEU A 244 4.33 15.13 -7.41
N ILE A 245 3.18 14.49 -7.67
CA ILE A 245 1.86 15.06 -7.38
C ILE A 245 1.64 15.23 -5.88
N ASN A 246 2.09 14.26 -5.07
CA ASN A 246 1.96 14.33 -3.63
C ASN A 246 2.74 15.52 -3.07
N LEU A 247 3.96 15.74 -3.55
CA LEU A 247 4.75 16.91 -3.17
C LEU A 247 4.04 18.22 -3.55
N PHE A 248 3.52 18.32 -4.78
CA PHE A 248 2.74 19.47 -5.25
C PHE A 248 1.53 19.76 -4.35
N TYR A 249 0.81 18.73 -3.92
CA TYR A 249 -0.36 18.89 -3.05
C TYR A 249 0.02 19.30 -1.62
N SER A 250 1.12 18.76 -1.09
CA SER A 250 1.62 19.11 0.24
C SER A 250 2.05 20.57 0.36
N THR A 251 2.42 21.21 -0.77
CA THR A 251 2.85 22.62 -0.82
C THR A 251 1.74 23.60 -1.18
N GLY A 252 0.51 23.10 -1.36
CA GLY A 252 -0.68 23.94 -1.58
C GLY A 252 -1.26 23.86 -3.00
N GLY A 253 -0.63 23.09 -3.89
CA GLY A 253 -1.21 22.71 -5.17
C GLY A 253 -2.54 21.97 -5.00
N ARG A 254 -3.51 22.24 -5.88
CA ARG A 254 -4.84 21.60 -5.82
C ARG A 254 -5.33 21.07 -7.16
N ASP A 255 -4.90 21.69 -8.24
CA ASP A 255 -5.30 21.34 -9.60
C ASP A 255 -4.11 20.78 -10.39
N ILE A 256 -4.25 19.57 -10.90
CA ILE A 256 -3.25 18.90 -11.74
C ILE A 256 -3.06 19.62 -13.07
N GLY A 257 -4.12 20.27 -13.59
CA GLY A 257 -4.02 21.08 -14.81
C GLY A 257 -3.04 22.24 -14.64
N ALA A 258 -2.92 22.78 -13.43
CA ALA A 258 -1.98 23.86 -13.09
C ALA A 258 -0.58 23.36 -12.68
N PHE A 259 -0.34 22.05 -12.66
CA PHE A 259 0.95 21.49 -12.24
C PHE A 259 2.00 21.60 -13.35
N GLY A 260 2.67 22.77 -13.42
CA GLY A 260 3.60 23.15 -14.50
C GLY A 260 4.70 22.12 -14.78
N PHE A 261 5.38 21.62 -13.75
CA PHE A 261 6.44 20.62 -13.88
C PHE A 261 5.95 19.34 -14.56
N LEU A 262 4.78 18.82 -14.17
CA LEU A 262 4.19 17.64 -14.79
C LEU A 262 3.81 17.92 -16.25
N GLN A 263 3.18 19.06 -16.55
CA GLN A 263 2.80 19.40 -17.92
C GLN A 263 4.02 19.51 -18.86
N LYS A 264 5.10 20.12 -18.37
CA LYS A 264 6.39 20.25 -19.07
C LYS A 264 7.03 18.91 -19.40
N HIS A 265 6.84 17.90 -18.54
CA HIS A 265 7.56 16.63 -18.61
C HIS A 265 6.69 15.40 -18.97
N ARG A 266 5.41 15.56 -19.31
CA ARG A 266 4.51 14.43 -19.64
C ARG A 266 5.08 13.49 -20.70
N GLY A 267 5.67 14.06 -21.76
CA GLY A 267 6.24 13.28 -22.87
C GLY A 267 7.39 12.36 -22.46
N LEU A 268 8.11 12.71 -21.38
CA LEU A 268 9.20 11.90 -20.85
C LEU A 268 8.71 10.83 -19.88
N LEU A 269 7.69 11.16 -19.07
CA LEU A 269 7.17 10.27 -18.03
C LEU A 269 6.39 9.09 -18.61
N LEU A 270 5.78 9.24 -19.80
CA LEU A 270 5.04 8.17 -20.49
C LEU A 270 3.93 7.53 -19.63
N VAL A 271 3.28 8.34 -18.79
CA VAL A 271 2.13 7.96 -17.95
C VAL A 271 0.85 8.56 -18.54
N SER A 272 -0.20 7.74 -18.68
CA SER A 272 -1.48 8.19 -19.27
C SER A 272 -2.29 9.06 -18.32
N ASP A 273 -3.30 9.74 -18.85
CA ASP A 273 -4.21 10.58 -18.05
C ASP A 273 -4.99 9.74 -17.03
N GLU A 274 -5.43 8.54 -17.42
CA GLU A 274 -6.14 7.63 -16.53
C GLU A 274 -5.25 7.06 -15.43
N GLU A 275 -3.96 6.88 -15.70
CA GLU A 275 -2.94 6.48 -14.71
C GLU A 275 -2.62 7.63 -13.74
N ILE A 276 -2.61 8.88 -14.22
CA ILE A 276 -2.51 10.08 -13.37
C ILE A 276 -3.74 10.21 -12.48
N GLU A 277 -4.94 10.00 -13.01
CA GLU A 277 -6.17 9.99 -12.21
C GLU A 277 -6.12 8.90 -11.12
N LEU A 278 -5.57 7.72 -11.43
CA LEU A 278 -5.36 6.66 -10.45
C LEU A 278 -4.39 7.11 -9.35
N ALA A 279 -3.27 7.75 -9.70
CA ALA A 279 -2.32 8.29 -8.74
C ALA A 279 -2.96 9.36 -7.83
N VAL A 280 -3.73 10.29 -8.40
CA VAL A 280 -4.47 11.31 -7.65
C VAL A 280 -5.49 10.68 -6.70
N LEU A 281 -6.22 9.66 -7.15
CA LEU A 281 -7.18 8.93 -6.32
C LEU A 281 -6.48 8.22 -5.16
N ALA A 282 -5.32 7.60 -5.40
CA ALA A 282 -4.51 6.98 -4.35
C ALA A 282 -4.08 8.00 -3.30
N ILE A 283 -3.56 9.17 -3.72
CA ILE A 283 -3.14 10.24 -2.80
C ILE A 283 -4.33 10.74 -1.97
N LYS A 284 -5.49 11.00 -2.60
CA LYS A 284 -6.68 11.44 -1.88
C LYS A 284 -7.15 10.40 -0.86
N ASN A 285 -7.19 9.14 -1.26
CA ASN A 285 -7.53 8.04 -0.35
C ASN A 285 -6.57 7.98 0.84
N ASP A 286 -5.25 8.04 0.62
CA ASP A 286 -4.25 8.02 1.69
C ASP A 286 -4.52 9.13 2.73
N HIS A 287 -4.80 10.34 2.28
CA HIS A 287 -5.10 11.47 3.16
C HIS A 287 -6.45 11.34 3.86
N ASP A 288 -7.50 10.97 3.12
CA ASP A 288 -8.86 10.85 3.66
C ASP A 288 -8.96 9.73 4.70
N MET A 289 -8.19 8.65 4.55
CA MET A 289 -8.12 7.56 5.52
C MET A 289 -7.61 7.99 6.90
N LEU A 290 -6.86 9.09 6.99
CA LEU A 290 -6.39 9.64 8.26
C LEU A 290 -7.40 10.59 8.92
N ARG A 291 -8.48 10.98 8.24
CA ARG A 291 -9.46 11.93 8.77
C ARG A 291 -10.28 11.36 9.92
N ASP A 292 -10.67 12.25 10.84
CA ASP A 292 -11.40 11.91 12.07
C ASP A 292 -12.76 11.24 11.87
N ASP A 293 -13.40 11.50 10.74
CA ASP A 293 -14.73 11.02 10.38
C ASP A 293 -14.71 9.71 9.56
N MET A 294 -13.53 9.20 9.21
CA MET A 294 -13.39 8.04 8.35
C MET A 294 -13.50 6.72 9.14
N THR A 295 -14.33 5.82 8.63
CA THR A 295 -14.65 4.54 9.28
C THR A 295 -14.05 3.36 8.53
N ASP A 296 -13.82 2.24 9.22
CA ASP A 296 -13.26 1.02 8.65
C ASP A 296 -14.03 0.54 7.40
N ASP A 297 -15.37 0.67 7.39
CA ASP A 297 -16.21 0.31 6.23
C ASP A 297 -16.00 1.28 5.04
N GLN A 298 -15.80 2.57 5.29
CA GLN A 298 -15.47 3.54 4.25
C GLN A 298 -14.04 3.33 3.72
N ILE A 299 -13.09 2.94 4.58
CA ILE A 299 -11.72 2.55 4.20
C ILE A 299 -11.78 1.37 3.21
N VAL A 300 -12.60 0.34 3.50
CA VAL A 300 -12.81 -0.79 2.56
C VAL A 300 -13.34 -0.32 1.22
N SER A 301 -14.37 0.52 1.24
CA SER A 301 -15.02 0.99 0.02
C SER A 301 -14.05 1.83 -0.84
N ALA A 302 -13.25 2.69 -0.21
CA ALA A 302 -12.22 3.48 -0.89
C ALA A 302 -11.17 2.58 -1.58
N LEU A 303 -10.71 1.52 -0.90
CA LEU A 303 -9.77 0.57 -1.48
C LEU A 303 -10.38 -0.23 -2.63
N LYS A 304 -11.64 -0.69 -2.51
CA LYS A 304 -12.33 -1.38 -3.61
C LYS A 304 -12.47 -0.50 -4.84
N LEU A 305 -12.80 0.78 -4.64
CA LEU A 305 -12.89 1.74 -5.73
C LEU A 305 -11.53 1.96 -6.39
N LEU A 306 -10.47 2.09 -5.58
CA LEU A 306 -9.10 2.25 -6.08
C LEU A 306 -8.64 1.03 -6.87
N SER A 307 -8.86 -0.19 -6.35
CA SER A 307 -8.58 -1.44 -7.06
C SER A 307 -9.34 -1.54 -8.38
N ALA A 308 -10.62 -1.15 -8.39
CA ALA A 308 -11.43 -1.17 -9.60
C ALA A 308 -10.92 -0.17 -10.67
N LYS A 309 -10.53 1.04 -10.25
CA LYS A 309 -9.91 2.03 -11.15
C LYS A 309 -8.57 1.53 -11.68
N ALA A 310 -7.74 0.92 -10.84
CA ALA A 310 -6.45 0.34 -11.24
C ALA A 310 -6.64 -0.74 -12.31
N ALA A 311 -7.57 -1.67 -12.09
CA ALA A 311 -7.91 -2.71 -13.06
C ALA A 311 -8.46 -2.13 -14.38
N ALA A 312 -9.31 -1.10 -14.32
CA ALA A 312 -9.88 -0.44 -15.50
C ALA A 312 -8.81 0.21 -16.40
N VAL A 313 -7.72 0.72 -15.81
CA VAL A 313 -6.61 1.33 -16.56
C VAL A 313 -5.47 0.35 -16.83
N GLY A 314 -5.66 -0.94 -16.51
CA GLY A 314 -4.65 -1.97 -16.70
C GLY A 314 -3.40 -1.77 -15.85
N THR A 315 -3.48 -1.02 -14.74
CA THR A 315 -2.34 -0.76 -13.86
C THR A 315 -2.44 -1.61 -12.59
N PRO A 316 -1.37 -2.29 -12.18
CA PRO A 316 -1.35 -3.01 -10.91
C PRO A 316 -1.52 -2.00 -9.77
N LEU A 317 -2.40 -2.26 -8.81
CA LEU A 317 -2.58 -1.35 -7.67
C LEU A 317 -1.26 -1.12 -6.90
N ALA A 318 -0.40 -2.14 -6.82
CA ALA A 318 0.91 -2.03 -6.18
C ALA A 318 1.86 -1.04 -6.88
N ALA A 319 1.66 -0.70 -8.16
CA ALA A 319 2.49 0.26 -8.89
C ALA A 319 2.45 1.67 -8.27
N VAL A 320 1.28 2.13 -7.80
CA VAL A 320 1.14 3.42 -7.10
C VAL A 320 1.64 3.39 -5.64
N TYR A 321 2.13 2.26 -5.16
CA TYR A 321 2.68 2.11 -3.80
C TYR A 321 4.10 1.52 -3.79
N LEU A 322 4.80 1.59 -4.93
CA LEU A 322 6.17 1.10 -5.07
C LEU A 322 7.17 1.87 -4.20
N SER A 323 6.99 3.19 -4.03
CA SER A 323 7.75 4.03 -3.09
C SER A 323 7.19 4.03 -1.66
N GLY A 324 6.16 3.22 -1.40
CA GLY A 324 5.34 3.28 -0.20
C GLY A 324 4.29 4.41 -0.24
N SER A 325 3.64 4.64 0.90
CA SER A 325 2.69 5.75 1.10
C SER A 325 2.95 6.46 2.42
N VAL A 326 2.36 7.64 2.54
CA VAL A 326 2.37 8.45 3.76
C VAL A 326 1.66 7.77 4.93
N VAL A 327 0.77 6.79 4.67
CA VAL A 327 0.02 6.02 5.69
C VAL A 327 0.59 4.62 5.93
N GLY A 328 1.75 4.30 5.36
CA GLY A 328 2.45 3.02 5.61
C GLY A 328 2.03 1.86 4.70
N MET A 329 1.12 2.07 3.74
CA MET A 329 0.86 1.08 2.69
C MET A 329 2.05 1.00 1.71
N SER A 330 2.57 -0.20 1.51
CA SER A 330 3.61 -0.53 0.52
C SER A 330 3.08 -1.54 -0.51
N ALA A 331 3.77 -1.67 -1.65
CA ALA A 331 3.48 -2.70 -2.65
C ALA A 331 3.37 -4.11 -2.04
N ALA A 332 4.28 -4.46 -1.11
CA ALA A 332 4.26 -5.74 -0.38
C ALA A 332 3.17 -5.83 0.72
N GLY A 333 2.80 -4.70 1.33
CA GLY A 333 1.74 -4.63 2.34
C GLY A 333 0.33 -4.78 1.77
N LEU A 334 0.12 -4.37 0.52
CA LEU A 334 -1.19 -4.47 -0.15
C LEU A 334 -1.52 -5.91 -0.56
N THR A 335 -0.55 -6.65 -1.10
CA THR A 335 -0.74 -8.04 -1.54
C THR A 335 -1.09 -8.99 -0.39
N SER A 336 -0.61 -8.69 0.83
CA SER A 336 -0.97 -9.43 2.05
C SER A 336 -2.24 -8.88 2.73
N GLY A 337 -2.49 -7.57 2.68
CA GLY A 337 -3.63 -6.92 3.33
C GLY A 337 -4.98 -7.12 2.62
N LEU A 338 -5.04 -7.09 1.28
CA LEU A 338 -6.27 -7.31 0.53
C LEU A 338 -6.78 -8.75 0.62
N ALA A 339 -5.87 -9.70 0.75
CA ALA A 339 -6.14 -11.12 0.99
C ALA A 339 -6.98 -11.34 2.28
N SER A 340 -6.69 -10.58 3.34
CA SER A 340 -7.39 -10.64 4.63
C SER A 340 -8.82 -10.04 4.58
N LEU A 341 -9.10 -9.14 3.62
CA LEU A 341 -10.39 -8.46 3.45
C LEU A 341 -11.51 -9.32 2.84
N GLY A 342 -11.31 -10.64 2.72
CA GLY A 342 -12.31 -11.54 2.15
C GLY A 342 -12.40 -11.48 0.61
N MET A 343 -11.47 -10.80 -0.05
CA MET A 343 -11.28 -10.83 -1.51
C MET A 343 -10.43 -12.04 -1.97
N GLY A 344 -10.14 -12.95 -1.05
CA GLY A 344 -9.66 -14.29 -1.33
C GLY A 344 -8.14 -14.45 -1.22
N GLY A 345 -7.60 -14.60 -0.01
CA GLY A 345 -6.28 -15.19 0.21
C GLY A 345 -5.97 -15.48 1.68
N LEU A 346 -5.66 -16.73 1.98
CA LEU A 346 -5.08 -17.20 3.24
C LEU A 346 -3.64 -17.58 2.91
N LEU A 347 -2.76 -16.60 2.70
CA LEU A 347 -1.35 -16.85 2.41
C LEU A 347 -0.51 -15.95 3.31
N GLY A 348 0.13 -16.58 4.29
CA GLY A 348 1.11 -15.93 5.14
C GLY A 348 2.34 -15.56 4.32
N MET A 349 2.65 -14.27 4.27
CA MET A 349 4.03 -13.84 4.04
C MET A 349 4.70 -13.77 5.42
N SER A 350 5.08 -14.95 5.92
CA SER A 350 6.04 -15.09 7.00
C SER A 350 7.42 -14.78 6.45
N GLY A 351 7.80 -13.52 6.55
CA GLY A 351 9.16 -13.05 6.38
C GLY A 351 9.18 -11.70 7.05
N MET A 352 9.93 -11.56 8.14
CA MET A 352 10.05 -10.31 8.87
C MET A 352 10.31 -9.17 7.88
N MET A 353 9.32 -8.30 7.70
CA MET A 353 9.49 -7.04 6.99
C MET A 353 10.23 -6.09 7.95
N THR A 354 11.53 -6.31 8.08
CA THR A 354 12.45 -5.34 8.67
C THR A 354 12.76 -4.32 7.58
N GLY A 355 11.83 -3.40 7.37
CA GLY A 355 11.82 -2.36 6.35
C GLY A 355 10.47 -1.64 6.39
N ILE A 356 10.41 -0.40 5.95
CA ILE A 356 9.32 0.57 6.12
C ILE A 356 8.04 0.18 5.32
N GLY A 357 7.37 -0.90 5.69
CA GLY A 357 6.14 -1.31 5.01
C GLY A 357 5.24 -2.22 5.83
N VAL A 358 4.62 -1.67 6.87
CA VAL A 358 3.65 -2.45 7.65
C VAL A 358 2.33 -2.56 6.89
N ALA A 359 1.88 -3.80 6.66
CA ALA A 359 0.56 -4.12 6.15
C ALA A 359 -0.54 -3.63 7.12
N VAL A 360 -1.36 -2.67 6.72
CA VAL A 360 -2.51 -2.23 7.52
C VAL A 360 -3.81 -2.66 6.87
N LEU A 361 -4.19 -3.95 6.90
CA LEU A 361 -5.58 -4.37 6.67
C LEU A 361 -5.95 -5.62 7.50
N ILE A 362 -6.80 -5.40 8.50
CA ILE A 362 -7.35 -6.42 9.43
C ILE A 362 -8.42 -7.25 8.72
N GLY A 363 -8.27 -8.58 8.82
CA GLY A 363 -9.16 -9.53 8.17
C GLY A 363 -10.59 -9.55 8.70
N VAL A 364 -11.54 -9.76 7.79
CA VAL A 364 -13.00 -9.62 8.04
C VAL A 364 -13.61 -10.87 8.74
N GLY A 365 -12.85 -11.96 8.88
CA GLY A 365 -13.38 -13.26 9.31
C GLY A 365 -13.66 -13.42 10.82
N THR A 366 -12.87 -12.81 11.70
CA THR A 366 -12.99 -13.04 13.15
C THR A 366 -14.05 -12.17 13.84
N TYR A 367 -14.56 -11.13 13.18
CA TYR A 367 -15.30 -10.07 13.87
C TYR A 367 -16.81 -10.03 13.62
N ALA A 368 -17.31 -10.65 12.56
CA ALA A 368 -18.76 -10.65 12.26
C ALA A 368 -19.58 -11.38 13.35
N GLY A 369 -19.06 -12.49 13.90
CA GLY A 369 -19.71 -13.25 14.97
C GLY A 369 -19.77 -12.49 16.31
N VAL A 370 -18.67 -11.83 16.69
CA VAL A 370 -18.60 -11.03 17.93
C VAL A 370 -19.43 -9.75 17.81
N ARG A 371 -19.44 -9.09 16.64
CA ARG A 371 -20.23 -7.87 16.36
C ARG A 371 -21.73 -8.10 16.53
N LYS A 372 -22.24 -9.27 16.13
CA LYS A 372 -23.66 -9.63 16.23
C LYS A 372 -24.09 -10.05 17.66
N LEU A 373 -23.15 -10.55 18.47
CA LEU A 373 -23.43 -11.06 19.82
C LEU A 373 -23.23 -10.02 20.94
N THR A 374 -22.40 -9.00 20.72
CA THR A 374 -21.97 -8.08 21.80
C THR A 374 -22.48 -6.65 21.68
N GLY A 375 -23.07 -6.25 20.54
CA GLY A 375 -23.50 -4.87 20.32
C GLY A 375 -22.37 -3.83 20.32
N ALA A 376 -21.11 -4.25 20.44
CA ALA A 376 -19.92 -3.39 20.52
C ALA A 376 -19.53 -2.85 19.14
N ASN A 377 -20.37 -2.00 18.57
CA ASN A 377 -20.16 -1.38 17.26
C ASN A 377 -19.08 -0.28 17.28
N GLU A 378 -18.76 0.31 18.44
CA GLU A 378 -17.86 1.48 18.52
C GLU A 378 -16.37 1.11 18.52
N LEU A 379 -15.98 0.02 19.20
CA LEU A 379 -14.57 -0.39 19.31
C LEU A 379 -13.95 -0.83 17.98
N THR A 380 -14.79 -1.34 17.09
CA THR A 380 -14.37 -1.99 15.84
C THR A 380 -14.43 -1.06 14.63
N ARG A 381 -14.94 0.16 14.79
CA ARG A 381 -15.19 1.08 13.66
C ARG A 381 -13.93 1.80 13.16
N SER A 382 -12.88 1.86 13.95
CA SER A 382 -11.70 2.71 13.66
C SER A 382 -10.37 2.00 13.88
N LYS A 383 -10.34 0.67 14.02
CA LYS A 383 -9.12 -0.05 14.36
C LYS A 383 -8.10 0.01 13.21
N ARG A 384 -8.57 0.03 11.96
CA ARG A 384 -7.68 0.17 10.80
C ARG A 384 -7.03 1.55 10.79
N ARG A 385 -7.83 2.60 11.01
CA ARG A 385 -7.33 3.96 11.12
C ARG A 385 -6.30 4.11 12.25
N GLU A 386 -6.51 3.48 13.40
CA GLU A 386 -5.55 3.49 14.50
C GLU A 386 -4.18 2.90 14.09
N LEU A 387 -4.19 1.77 13.38
CA LEU A 387 -2.96 1.16 12.86
C LEU A 387 -2.26 2.05 11.83
N MET A 388 -3.02 2.68 10.93
CA MET A 388 -2.48 3.62 9.95
C MET A 388 -1.81 4.81 10.64
N LEU A 389 -2.49 5.40 11.64
CA LEU A 389 -1.93 6.50 12.42
C LEU A 389 -0.66 6.09 13.17
N ASN A 390 -0.62 4.89 13.75
CA ASN A 390 0.59 4.38 14.40
C ASN A 390 1.76 4.20 13.43
N GLU A 391 1.49 3.76 12.20
CA GLU A 391 2.54 3.65 11.18
C GLU A 391 3.03 5.03 10.72
N VAL A 392 2.12 6.00 10.52
CA VAL A 392 2.50 7.42 10.27
C VAL A 392 3.42 7.94 11.37
N ILE A 393 3.08 7.70 12.64
CA ILE A 393 3.89 8.09 13.80
C ILE A 393 5.27 7.43 13.75
N LYS A 394 5.31 6.11 13.58
CA LYS A 394 6.57 5.34 13.52
C LYS A 394 7.48 5.83 12.40
N GLN A 395 6.95 6.03 11.20
CA GLN A 395 7.71 6.52 10.05
C GLN A 395 8.24 7.93 10.25
N THR A 396 7.40 8.80 10.82
CA THR A 396 7.80 10.18 11.10
C THR A 396 8.88 10.22 12.18
N GLN A 397 8.77 9.41 13.24
CA GLN A 397 9.80 9.29 14.28
C GLN A 397 11.12 8.73 13.75
N LEU A 398 11.07 7.74 12.85
CA LEU A 398 12.27 7.24 12.18
C LEU A 398 12.95 8.34 11.36
N THR A 399 12.16 9.13 10.61
CA THR A 399 12.67 10.28 9.85
C THR A 399 13.32 11.31 10.78
N ILE A 400 12.66 11.68 11.90
CA ILE A 400 13.23 12.60 12.91
C ILE A 400 14.56 12.05 13.46
N SER A 401 14.62 10.76 13.79
CA SER A 401 15.85 10.12 14.27
C SER A 401 16.99 10.20 13.25
N LEU A 402 16.68 9.97 11.96
CA LEU A 402 17.64 10.10 10.87
C LEU A 402 18.11 11.55 10.69
N VAL A 403 17.22 12.54 10.77
CA VAL A 403 17.56 13.97 10.74
C VAL A 403 18.50 14.33 11.89
N MET A 404 18.21 13.86 13.12
CA MET A 404 19.08 14.11 14.27
C MET A 404 20.48 13.51 14.08
N LYS A 405 20.58 12.30 13.52
CA LYS A 405 21.88 11.70 13.17
C LYS A 405 22.64 12.55 12.14
N ASP A 406 21.94 13.10 11.16
CA ASP A 406 22.53 13.93 10.13
C ASP A 406 22.98 15.30 10.66
N ILE A 407 22.20 15.94 11.53
CA ILE A 407 22.59 17.17 12.23
C ILE A 407 23.85 16.94 13.07
N ASN A 408 23.93 15.81 13.76
CA ASN A 408 25.13 15.44 14.53
C ASN A 408 26.34 15.24 13.61
N PHE A 409 26.17 14.58 12.46
CA PHE A 409 27.22 14.41 11.45
C PHE A 409 27.72 15.77 10.93
N ILE A 410 26.82 16.69 10.61
CA ILE A 410 27.16 18.03 10.12
C ILE A 410 27.83 18.87 11.20
N THR A 411 27.36 18.78 12.44
CA THR A 411 28.01 19.42 13.59
C THR A 411 29.46 18.96 13.73
N GLY A 412 29.71 17.66 13.56
CA GLY A 412 31.07 17.11 13.52
C GLY A 412 31.92 17.71 12.41
N LYS A 413 31.41 17.76 11.17
CA LYS A 413 32.11 18.36 10.02
C LYS A 413 32.33 19.85 10.15
N LEU A 414 31.38 20.57 10.76
CA LEU A 414 31.50 21.99 11.04
C LEU A 414 32.66 22.25 12.02
N ASN A 415 32.76 21.46 13.09
CA ASN A 415 33.87 21.56 14.04
C ASN A 415 35.23 21.25 13.40
N GLU A 416 35.32 20.21 12.55
CA GLU A 416 36.54 19.91 11.79
C GLU A 416 37.00 21.10 10.93
N TYR A 417 36.07 21.73 10.21
CA TYR A 417 36.36 22.86 9.32
C TYR A 417 36.66 24.16 10.07
N ILE A 418 36.06 24.40 11.23
CA ILE A 418 36.38 25.55 12.10
C ILE A 418 37.80 25.41 12.68
N LEU A 419 38.18 24.19 13.07
CA LEU A 419 39.50 23.92 13.65
C LEU A 419 40.62 23.89 12.61
N ALA A 420 40.33 23.50 11.37
CA ALA A 420 41.26 23.55 10.26
C ALA A 420 41.53 25.02 9.85
N HIS A 421 42.61 25.62 10.38
CA HIS A 421 43.01 26.99 10.04
C HIS A 421 43.19 27.18 8.51
N GLY A 422 42.26 27.89 7.87
CA GLY A 422 42.28 28.21 6.44
C GLY A 422 40.92 28.70 5.95
N ALA A 423 40.89 29.41 4.81
CA ALA A 423 39.68 29.99 4.23
C ALA A 423 38.66 28.91 3.79
N GLN A 424 37.88 28.40 4.73
CA GLN A 424 36.79 27.44 4.51
C GLN A 424 35.40 28.06 4.76
N ASP A 425 35.32 29.39 4.79
CA ASP A 425 34.11 30.16 5.10
C ASP A 425 32.91 29.75 4.24
N GLU A 426 33.11 29.44 2.95
CA GLU A 426 32.03 28.95 2.09
C GLU A 426 31.51 27.57 2.49
N LYS A 427 32.39 26.64 2.85
CA LYS A 427 31.99 25.29 3.31
C LYS A 427 31.27 25.38 4.64
N ILE A 428 31.75 26.23 5.56
CA ILE A 428 31.12 26.51 6.85
C ILE A 428 29.72 27.10 6.64
N LYS A 429 29.57 28.12 5.77
CA LYS A 429 28.25 28.71 5.44
C LYS A 429 27.29 27.67 4.85
N LYS A 430 27.76 26.79 3.94
CA LYS A 430 26.94 25.72 3.37
C LYS A 430 26.44 24.74 4.44
N LEU A 431 27.32 24.30 5.36
CA LEU A 431 26.94 23.40 6.45
C LEU A 431 25.93 24.06 7.42
N LEU A 432 26.13 25.34 7.74
CA LEU A 432 25.21 26.10 8.59
C LEU A 432 23.83 26.24 7.93
N GLY A 433 23.77 26.59 6.64
CA GLY A 433 22.52 26.68 5.89
C GLY A 433 21.76 25.35 5.88
N LEU A 434 22.46 24.24 5.61
CA LEU A 434 21.87 22.91 5.62
C LEU A 434 21.35 22.52 7.02
N MET A 435 22.08 22.87 8.09
CA MET A 435 21.64 22.65 9.47
C MET A 435 20.36 23.42 9.81
N THR A 436 20.24 24.68 9.35
CA THR A 436 19.01 25.49 9.50
C THR A 436 17.82 24.84 8.79
N GLN A 437 17.98 24.42 7.53
CA GLN A 437 16.92 23.75 6.77
C GLN A 437 16.46 22.45 7.44
N MET A 438 17.39 21.63 7.92
CA MET A 438 17.03 20.41 8.65
C MET A 438 16.31 20.67 9.97
N THR A 439 16.63 21.77 10.65
CA THR A 439 15.92 22.15 11.88
C THR A 439 14.48 22.55 11.57
N GLY A 440 14.26 23.37 10.54
CA GLY A 440 12.92 23.74 10.07
C GLY A 440 12.08 22.54 9.64
N ALA A 441 12.65 21.67 8.80
CA ALA A 441 12.01 20.41 8.42
C ALA A 441 11.74 19.50 9.63
N GLY A 442 12.64 19.47 10.61
CA GLY A 442 12.45 18.75 11.88
C GLY A 442 11.25 19.25 12.69
N THR A 443 10.96 20.55 12.66
CA THR A 443 9.74 21.12 13.26
C THR A 443 8.49 20.63 12.54
N VAL A 444 8.46 20.68 11.20
CA VAL A 444 7.34 20.18 10.39
C VAL A 444 7.04 18.71 10.67
N LEU A 445 8.07 17.87 10.73
CA LEU A 445 7.94 16.45 11.05
C LEU A 445 7.43 16.23 12.48
N THR A 446 7.91 17.01 13.44
CA THR A 446 7.45 16.95 14.83
C THR A 446 5.97 17.29 14.95
N ASP A 447 5.52 18.34 14.28
CA ASP A 447 4.11 18.75 14.25
C ASP A 447 3.22 17.69 13.60
N LYS A 448 3.68 17.08 12.49
CA LYS A 448 3.01 15.95 11.83
C LYS A 448 2.86 14.76 12.77
N SER A 449 3.93 14.37 13.47
CA SER A 449 3.90 13.30 14.48
C SER A 449 2.93 13.60 15.62
N ASN A 450 2.96 14.84 16.15
CA ASN A 450 2.07 15.26 17.23
C ASN A 450 0.59 15.23 16.81
N SER A 451 0.27 15.66 15.59
CA SER A 451 -1.09 15.62 15.04
C SER A 451 -1.59 14.17 14.87
N ALA A 452 -0.76 13.29 14.33
CA ALA A 452 -1.09 11.87 14.19
C ALA A 452 -1.28 11.21 15.56
N GLN A 453 -0.43 11.52 16.55
CA GLN A 453 -0.55 11.02 17.92
C GLN A 453 -1.82 11.53 18.60
N ALA A 454 -2.17 12.80 18.43
CA ALA A 454 -3.43 13.35 18.94
C ALA A 454 -4.64 12.64 18.33
N SER A 455 -4.60 12.35 17.02
CA SER A 455 -5.65 11.61 16.31
C SER A 455 -5.76 10.16 16.81
N ALA A 456 -4.64 9.48 17.04
CA ALA A 456 -4.62 8.11 17.57
C ALA A 456 -5.16 8.05 19.01
N THR A 457 -4.77 9.02 19.85
CA THR A 457 -5.30 9.17 21.22
C THR A 457 -6.81 9.42 21.22
N LYS A 458 -7.33 10.20 20.27
CA LYS A 458 -8.77 10.44 20.12
C LYS A 458 -9.55 9.16 19.79
N LEU A 459 -8.97 8.21 19.05
CA LEU A 459 -9.59 6.91 18.79
C LEU A 459 -9.73 6.03 20.04
N ARG A 460 -8.93 6.28 21.08
CA ARG A 460 -9.05 5.63 22.40
C ARG A 460 -10.09 6.30 23.31
N CYS A 461 -10.79 7.34 22.81
CA CYS A 461 -11.88 8.02 23.49
C CYS A 461 -13.20 7.73 22.77
N ALA A 462 -14.33 7.70 23.48
CA ALA A 462 -15.62 7.51 22.84
C ALA A 462 -15.99 8.74 22.00
N GLN A 463 -16.38 8.59 20.73
CA GLN A 463 -16.84 9.73 19.93
C GLN A 463 -18.15 10.29 20.48
N TYR A 464 -19.06 9.36 20.82
CA TYR A 464 -20.29 9.62 21.54
C TYR A 464 -20.28 8.82 22.84
N LEU A 465 -20.52 9.49 23.96
CA LEU A 465 -20.52 8.82 25.25
C LEU A 465 -21.87 8.17 25.51
N ASP A 466 -21.89 6.85 25.69
CA ASP A 466 -23.00 6.16 26.34
C ASP A 466 -22.88 6.39 27.86
N GLU A 467 -23.70 7.30 28.37
CA GLU A 467 -23.72 7.69 29.78
C GLU A 467 -24.16 6.53 30.69
N GLY A 468 -25.10 5.69 30.23
CA GLY A 468 -25.57 4.53 31.00
C GLY A 468 -24.46 3.50 31.18
N LYS A 469 -23.70 3.25 30.11
CA LYS A 469 -22.51 2.40 30.13
C LYS A 469 -21.39 2.98 31.00
N LEU A 470 -21.15 4.29 30.93
CA LEU A 470 -20.14 4.92 31.78
C LEU A 470 -20.52 4.78 33.26
N LYS A 471 -21.78 5.09 33.62
CA LYS A 471 -22.30 4.95 34.99
C LYS A 471 -22.15 3.54 35.54
N SER A 472 -22.35 2.50 34.72
CA SER A 472 -22.24 1.11 35.17
C SER A 472 -20.79 0.69 35.44
N LEU A 473 -19.84 1.17 34.63
CA LEU A 473 -18.41 0.86 34.76
C LEU A 473 -17.70 1.63 35.88
N THR A 474 -18.28 2.75 36.33
CA THR A 474 -17.75 3.59 37.41
C THR A 474 -18.54 3.48 38.72
N ARG A 475 -19.35 2.42 38.90
CA ARG A 475 -20.12 2.20 40.16
C ARG A 475 -19.23 1.94 41.38
N GLU A 476 -18.04 1.39 41.16
CA GLU A 476 -17.11 1.08 42.23
C GLU A 476 -16.56 2.39 42.85
N PRO A 477 -16.46 2.50 44.19
CA PRO A 477 -15.99 3.72 44.86
C PRO A 477 -14.62 4.20 44.35
N THR A 478 -13.73 3.27 43.99
CA THR A 478 -12.39 3.56 43.46
C THR A 478 -12.39 4.13 42.03
N LYS A 479 -13.51 4.07 41.31
CA LYS A 479 -13.68 4.56 39.94
C LYS A 479 -14.69 5.70 39.83
N ALA A 480 -15.34 6.09 40.93
CA ALA A 480 -16.37 7.12 40.94
C ALA A 480 -15.84 8.48 40.45
N GLU A 481 -14.62 8.86 40.86
CA GLU A 481 -13.97 10.11 40.41
C GLU A 481 -13.71 10.13 38.89
N LEU A 482 -13.53 8.96 38.27
CA LEU A 482 -13.35 8.84 36.82
C LEU A 482 -14.64 9.13 36.05
N TYR A 483 -15.82 8.97 36.68
CA TYR A 483 -17.10 9.29 36.05
C TYR A 483 -17.20 10.78 35.72
N ASP A 484 -17.04 11.64 36.73
CA ASP A 484 -17.16 13.08 36.59
C ASP A 484 -16.04 13.63 35.71
N PHE A 485 -14.83 13.07 35.86
CA PHE A 485 -13.72 13.36 34.98
C PHE A 485 -14.09 13.09 33.51
N ILE A 486 -14.47 11.85 33.15
CA ILE A 486 -14.80 11.49 31.76
C ILE A 486 -16.02 12.27 31.26
N ARG A 487 -17.10 12.38 32.03
CA ARG A 487 -18.34 13.10 31.63
C ARG A 487 -18.10 14.58 31.38
N GLY A 488 -17.17 15.19 32.12
CA GLY A 488 -16.70 16.56 31.92
C GLY A 488 -16.14 16.79 30.51
N PHE A 489 -15.71 15.73 29.82
CA PHE A 489 -15.20 15.81 28.46
C PHE A 489 -16.27 15.85 27.36
N TYR A 490 -17.56 15.71 27.68
CA TYR A 490 -18.64 15.57 26.71
C TYR A 490 -19.70 16.66 26.84
N GLU A 491 -20.31 17.02 25.71
CA GLU A 491 -21.41 17.98 25.59
C GLU A 491 -22.54 17.39 24.73
N GLU A 492 -23.76 17.85 24.96
CA GLU A 492 -24.90 17.44 24.15
C GLU A 492 -24.80 18.04 22.74
N ARG A 493 -24.92 17.18 21.72
CA ARG A 493 -24.95 17.56 20.31
C ARG A 493 -26.12 16.87 19.61
N SER A 494 -26.83 17.63 18.79
CA SER A 494 -27.84 17.09 17.89
C SER A 494 -27.16 16.42 16.69
N VAL A 495 -27.43 15.13 16.49
CA VAL A 495 -26.88 14.34 15.39
C VAL A 495 -28.04 13.82 14.54
N VAL A 496 -28.00 14.05 13.23
CA VAL A 496 -28.96 13.46 12.30
C VAL A 496 -28.58 11.99 12.10
N VAL A 497 -29.51 11.09 12.41
CA VAL A 497 -29.35 9.64 12.25
C VAL A 497 -30.33 9.19 11.17
N THR A 498 -29.80 8.64 10.09
CA THR A 498 -30.62 8.06 9.02
C THR A 498 -31.08 6.67 9.44
N SER A 499 -32.39 6.49 9.62
CA SER A 499 -33.00 5.17 9.79
C SER A 499 -32.92 4.36 8.48
N LYS A 500 -32.97 3.03 8.56
CA LYS A 500 -33.07 2.14 7.37
C LYS A 500 -34.31 2.42 6.51
N ASP A 501 -35.29 3.18 7.04
CA ASP A 501 -36.54 3.55 6.38
C ASP A 501 -36.59 5.01 5.85
N ALA A 502 -35.43 5.62 5.57
CA ALA A 502 -35.31 6.91 4.86
C ALA A 502 -35.90 8.18 5.54
N GLU A 503 -36.34 8.11 6.79
CA GLU A 503 -36.59 9.32 7.59
C GLU A 503 -35.34 9.74 8.37
N GLU A 504 -34.92 11.00 8.19
CA GLU A 504 -33.88 11.64 8.98
C GLU A 504 -34.42 11.99 10.37
N GLN A 505 -33.94 11.30 11.41
CA GLN A 505 -34.27 11.61 12.79
C GLN A 505 -33.13 12.35 13.46
N THR A 506 -33.42 13.50 14.08
CA THR A 506 -32.44 14.23 14.89
C THR A 506 -32.42 13.66 16.31
N VAL A 507 -31.29 13.09 16.71
CA VAL A 507 -31.09 12.49 18.04
C VAL A 507 -30.01 13.26 18.79
N THR A 508 -30.29 13.64 20.03
CA THR A 508 -29.29 14.25 20.91
C THR A 508 -28.35 13.18 21.45
N LYS A 509 -27.04 13.35 21.24
CA LYS A 509 -25.99 12.47 21.75
C LYS A 509 -24.93 13.28 22.49
N LEU A 510 -24.27 12.68 23.47
CA LEU A 510 -23.13 13.28 24.15
C LEU A 510 -21.88 13.16 23.27
N GLY A 511 -21.53 14.22 22.55
CA GLY A 511 -20.33 14.27 21.72
C GLY A 511 -19.11 14.80 22.49
N ILE A 512 -17.93 14.31 22.18
CA ILE A 512 -16.69 14.84 22.76
C ILE A 512 -16.54 16.35 22.44
N LYS A 513 -16.25 17.19 23.45
CA LYS A 513 -16.04 18.63 23.20
C LYS A 513 -14.83 18.84 22.30
N ARG A 514 -14.76 19.99 21.62
CA ARG A 514 -13.59 20.35 20.80
C ARG A 514 -12.43 20.77 21.71
N TYR A 515 -11.59 19.83 22.11
CA TYR A 515 -10.39 20.09 22.91
C TYR A 515 -9.22 20.54 22.03
N LYS A 516 -8.40 21.46 22.56
CA LYS A 516 -7.17 21.95 21.90
C LYS A 516 -5.88 21.36 22.50
N ASN A 517 -5.93 20.67 23.64
CA ASN A 517 -4.74 20.17 24.35
C ASN A 517 -4.62 18.64 24.25
N SER A 518 -3.49 18.16 23.75
CA SER A 518 -3.18 16.73 23.60
C SER A 518 -3.03 15.99 24.92
N LYS A 519 -2.55 16.66 25.99
CA LYS A 519 -2.39 16.05 27.32
C LYS A 519 -3.74 15.71 27.97
N ASP A 520 -4.74 16.55 27.75
CA ASP A 520 -6.08 16.34 28.32
C ASP A 520 -6.78 15.17 27.62
N LEU A 521 -6.61 15.05 26.29
CA LEU A 521 -7.08 13.89 25.53
C LEU A 521 -6.38 12.59 25.93
N GLU A 522 -5.07 12.63 26.21
CA GLU A 522 -4.33 11.47 26.69
C GLU A 522 -4.81 11.03 28.08
N SER A 523 -5.06 11.99 28.96
CA SER A 523 -5.60 11.74 30.29
C SER A 523 -7.01 11.14 30.20
N LEU A 524 -7.85 11.64 29.29
CA LEU A 524 -9.16 11.08 28.97
C LEU A 524 -9.07 9.64 28.44
N ALA A 525 -8.17 9.36 27.49
CA ALA A 525 -7.95 8.02 26.95
C ALA A 525 -7.53 7.02 28.04
N ARG A 526 -6.60 7.43 28.93
CA ARG A 526 -6.17 6.61 30.07
C ARG A 526 -7.32 6.36 31.05
N ALA A 527 -8.20 7.35 31.28
CA ALA A 527 -9.38 7.18 32.11
C ALA A 527 -10.36 6.15 31.50
N PHE A 528 -10.59 6.19 30.17
CA PHE A 528 -11.40 5.19 29.47
C PHE A 528 -10.84 3.77 29.58
N GLU A 529 -9.52 3.61 29.53
CA GLU A 529 -8.85 2.32 29.73
C GLU A 529 -8.95 1.82 31.16
N ALA A 530 -8.75 2.71 32.15
CA ALA A 530 -8.84 2.37 33.56
C ALA A 530 -10.24 1.88 33.97
N VAL A 531 -11.31 2.43 33.36
CA VAL A 531 -12.69 1.98 33.58
C VAL A 531 -13.07 0.78 32.70
N GLY A 532 -12.21 0.34 31.78
CA GLY A 532 -12.49 -0.80 30.90
C GLY A 532 -13.62 -0.55 29.90
N TYR A 533 -13.87 0.72 29.52
CA TYR A 533 -15.02 1.12 28.67
C TYR A 533 -15.11 0.36 27.35
N PHE A 534 -13.94 -0.01 26.85
CA PHE A 534 -13.73 -0.62 25.55
C PHE A 534 -13.44 -2.12 25.63
N ASN A 535 -13.39 -2.71 26.84
CA ASN A 535 -13.08 -4.12 27.04
C ASN A 535 -14.34 -5.00 26.99
N VAL A 536 -14.40 -5.94 26.04
CA VAL A 536 -15.57 -6.82 25.81
C VAL A 536 -15.92 -7.65 27.05
N SER A 537 -14.93 -8.12 27.82
CA SER A 537 -15.17 -8.94 29.02
C SER A 537 -15.73 -8.13 30.20
N ASP A 538 -15.33 -6.87 30.34
CA ASP A 538 -15.81 -5.97 31.39
C ASP A 538 -17.20 -5.40 31.05
N VAL A 539 -17.48 -5.16 29.76
CA VAL A 539 -18.82 -4.81 29.28
C VAL A 539 -19.81 -5.92 29.61
N LEU A 540 -19.46 -7.18 29.34
CA LEU A 540 -20.32 -8.33 29.65
C LEU A 540 -20.60 -8.46 31.16
N LYS A 541 -19.58 -8.25 32.02
CA LYS A 541 -19.75 -8.22 33.48
C LYS A 541 -20.65 -7.07 33.95
N GLY A 542 -20.47 -5.88 33.38
CA GLY A 542 -21.27 -4.69 33.70
C GLY A 542 -22.74 -4.85 33.34
N THR A 543 -23.06 -5.36 32.15
CA THR A 543 -24.45 -5.67 31.75
C THR A 543 -25.08 -6.76 32.62
N ALA A 544 -24.33 -7.81 32.97
CA ALA A 544 -24.84 -8.86 33.86
C ALA A 544 -25.18 -8.31 35.27
N ALA A 545 -24.33 -7.42 35.81
CA ALA A 545 -24.58 -6.73 37.07
C ALA A 545 -25.79 -5.78 37.01
N ASP A 546 -26.00 -5.09 35.88
CA ASP A 546 -27.13 -4.17 35.70
C ASP A 546 -28.47 -4.90 35.55
N VAL A 547 -28.48 -6.04 34.83
CA VAL A 547 -29.64 -6.93 34.75
C VAL A 547 -29.96 -7.55 36.12
N ALA A 548 -28.95 -7.97 36.87
CA ALA A 548 -29.13 -8.48 38.24
C ALA A 548 -29.66 -7.39 39.20
N GLY A 549 -29.19 -6.15 39.06
CA GLY A 549 -29.68 -4.99 39.82
C GLY A 549 -31.15 -4.67 39.55
N LYS A 550 -31.55 -4.60 38.27
CA LYS A 550 -32.94 -4.37 37.85
C LYS A 550 -33.88 -5.52 38.25
N ALA A 551 -33.39 -6.76 38.26
CA ALA A 551 -34.14 -7.91 38.75
C ALA A 551 -34.36 -7.82 40.28
N ARG A 552 -33.36 -7.36 41.04
CA ARG A 552 -33.48 -7.11 42.49
C ARG A 552 -34.44 -5.97 42.81
N GLU A 553 -34.40 -4.85 42.07
CA GLU A 553 -35.35 -3.73 42.25
C GLU A 553 -36.80 -4.13 41.95
N LYS A 554 -37.02 -4.93 40.89
CA LYS A 554 -38.35 -5.48 40.59
C LYS A 554 -38.86 -6.44 41.65
N LEU A 555 -37.97 -7.21 42.29
CA LEU A 555 -38.32 -8.10 43.40
C LEU A 555 -38.59 -7.31 44.68
N SER A 556 -37.84 -6.24 44.99
CA SER A 556 -38.11 -5.41 46.17
C SER A 556 -39.42 -4.60 46.05
N GLY A 557 -39.82 -4.21 44.83
CA GLY A 557 -41.11 -3.56 44.59
C GLY A 557 -42.33 -4.49 44.68
N LEU A 558 -42.14 -5.81 44.74
CA LEU A 558 -43.20 -6.80 44.96
C LEU A 558 -43.43 -7.13 46.44
N PHE A 559 -42.53 -6.68 47.33
CA PHE A 559 -42.60 -6.89 48.78
C PHE A 559 -42.72 -5.58 49.58
N SER A 560 -43.09 -4.47 48.92
CA SER A 560 -43.34 -3.18 49.55
C SER A 560 -44.80 -2.79 49.52
#